data_AF-A0AA94KP09-F1
#
_entry.id   AF-A0AA94KP09-F1
#
_cell.length_a   1.000
_cell.length_b   1.000
_cell.length_c   1.000
_cell.angle_alpha   90.00
_cell.angle_beta   90.00
_cell.angle_gamma   90.00
#
_symmetry.space_group_name_H-M   'P 1'
#
loop_
_entity.id
_entity.type
_entity.pdbx_description
1 polymer ?
#
loop_
_entity_poly.entity_id
_entity_poly.type
_entity_poly.pdbx_seq_one_letter_code
_entity_poly.pdbx_strand_id
1 'polypeptide(L)'
;MIYFRFGERFCNIHTISTSKKAKTMDFLTFLSSVIKSLAWPVLLASVLYYGRNDLFKLIRTIKSIKYDKFEMMFEEQAAEAAGEAENISGKEKDNSERYKDFVFLSPYETVMKSYMKLEDSLRNAVRRKVDDGTIELPSHSHLIRLETMHGATLMRLLYKTGLVDVDFAALHDNLRNLRNMAAHKHNFEISQDAAKNFADSTIALIDKLEEI
;
A
#
# COMPACT_ATOMS: atom_id res chain seq x y z
N MET A 1 -37.43 -4.67 88.42
CA MET A 1 -37.54 -3.21 88.28
C MET A 1 -38.44 -2.93 87.08
N ILE A 2 -39.64 -2.31 87.17
CA ILE A 2 -40.08 -1.10 87.91
C ILE A 2 -39.36 0.13 87.34
N TYR A 3 -39.97 1.19 86.73
CA TYR A 3 -41.35 1.60 86.32
C TYR A 3 -41.20 2.69 85.19
N PHE A 4 -42.17 3.35 84.51
CA PHE A 4 -43.66 3.44 84.48
C PHE A 4 -44.14 3.82 83.03
N ARG A 5 -45.44 3.87 82.64
CA ARG A 5 -46.42 5.03 82.59
C ARG A 5 -45.83 6.43 82.23
N PHE A 6 -46.49 7.37 81.53
CA PHE A 6 -47.93 7.58 81.18
C PHE A 6 -48.14 8.55 79.96
N GLY A 7 -49.39 8.76 79.50
CA GLY A 7 -49.84 9.85 78.59
C GLY A 7 -49.99 9.44 77.10
N GLU A 8 -51.13 9.47 76.41
CA GLU A 8 -52.19 10.51 76.18
C GLU A 8 -51.76 11.66 75.24
N ARG A 9 -52.51 12.15 74.22
CA ARG A 9 -53.70 11.74 73.41
C ARG A 9 -53.83 12.70 72.19
N PHE A 10 -54.75 12.38 71.26
CA PHE A 10 -55.58 13.29 70.41
C PHE A 10 -55.21 13.71 68.96
N CYS A 11 -56.29 13.72 68.17
CA CYS A 11 -56.65 14.51 66.97
C CYS A 11 -56.04 14.25 65.58
N ASN A 12 -56.92 13.76 64.69
CA ASN A 12 -56.91 13.95 63.24
C ASN A 12 -56.86 15.44 62.82
N ILE A 13 -56.48 15.69 61.56
CA ILE A 13 -57.32 16.43 60.59
C ILE A 13 -56.83 16.12 59.16
N HIS A 14 -57.75 15.90 58.22
CA HIS A 14 -57.43 15.89 56.78
C HIS A 14 -57.25 17.32 56.26
N THR A 15 -56.23 17.57 55.45
CA THR A 15 -56.24 18.69 54.49
C THR A 15 -55.73 18.22 53.13
N ILE A 16 -56.67 18.13 52.18
CA ILE A 16 -56.34 18.05 50.75
C ILE A 16 -55.89 19.45 50.32
N SER A 17 -54.74 19.55 49.66
CA SER A 17 -54.34 20.76 48.92
C SER A 17 -53.74 20.36 47.57
N THR A 18 -54.08 21.10 46.52
CA THR A 18 -54.06 20.57 45.15
C THR A 18 -52.99 21.17 44.25
N SER A 19 -52.47 20.31 43.36
CA SER A 19 -51.99 20.61 42.01
C SER A 19 -51.54 22.04 41.68
N LYS A 20 -50.22 22.32 41.75
CA LYS A 20 -49.55 23.31 40.89
C LYS A 20 -48.00 23.24 40.83
N LYS A 21 -47.40 22.03 40.80
CA LYS A 21 -45.92 21.90 40.75
C LYS A 21 -45.32 20.83 39.82
N ALA A 22 -46.12 20.18 38.97
CA ALA A 22 -45.65 19.08 38.11
C ALA A 22 -45.09 19.52 36.74
N LYS A 23 -45.62 20.59 36.12
CA LYS A 23 -45.41 20.86 34.67
C LYS A 23 -44.06 21.51 34.32
N THR A 24 -43.34 22.10 35.28
CA THR A 24 -42.07 22.81 35.04
C THR A 24 -40.82 21.93 35.08
N MET A 25 -40.81 20.86 35.88
CA MET A 25 -39.69 19.91 35.90
C MET A 25 -39.53 19.20 34.56
N ASP A 26 -40.64 18.72 34.01
CA ASP A 26 -40.67 17.82 32.85
C ASP A 26 -40.29 18.52 31.52
N PHE A 27 -40.59 19.82 31.41
CA PHE A 27 -40.17 20.61 30.24
C PHE A 27 -38.66 20.90 30.24
N LEU A 28 -38.06 21.09 31.42
CA LEU A 28 -36.61 21.32 31.55
C LEU A 28 -35.81 20.03 31.33
N THR A 29 -36.31 18.88 31.79
CA THR A 29 -35.69 17.57 31.50
C THR A 29 -35.80 17.21 30.02
N PHE A 30 -36.95 17.47 29.37
CA PHE A 30 -37.12 17.29 27.92
C PHE A 30 -36.18 18.18 27.12
N LEU A 31 -36.09 19.48 27.43
CA LEU A 31 -35.16 20.37 26.75
C LEU A 31 -33.69 19.95 26.99
N SER A 32 -33.35 19.46 28.19
CA SER A 32 -32.02 18.93 28.51
C SER A 32 -31.67 17.67 27.70
N SER A 33 -32.62 16.74 27.51
CA SER A 33 -32.37 15.51 26.73
C SER A 33 -32.27 15.81 25.22
N VAL A 34 -33.10 16.71 24.69
CA VAL A 34 -32.99 17.20 23.31
C VAL A 34 -31.64 17.88 23.07
N ILE A 35 -31.21 18.80 23.95
CA ILE A 35 -29.91 19.47 23.83
C ILE A 35 -28.76 18.46 23.89
N LYS A 36 -28.78 17.48 24.82
CA LYS A 36 -27.75 16.43 24.90
C LYS A 36 -27.67 15.59 23.62
N SER A 37 -28.83 15.27 23.02
CA SER A 37 -28.90 14.50 21.77
C SER A 37 -28.42 15.30 20.56
N LEU A 38 -28.79 16.58 20.44
CA LEU A 38 -28.38 17.45 19.33
C LEU A 38 -26.96 18.02 19.47
N ALA A 39 -26.40 18.12 20.69
CA ALA A 39 -25.09 18.72 20.92
C ALA A 39 -23.99 18.05 20.08
N TRP A 40 -23.95 16.72 20.01
CA TRP A 40 -22.92 16.02 19.25
C TRP A 40 -23.09 16.14 17.72
N PRO A 41 -24.29 15.91 17.13
CA PRO A 41 -24.54 16.23 15.72
C PRO A 41 -24.25 17.69 15.33
N VAL A 42 -24.67 18.66 16.15
CA VAL A 42 -24.45 20.10 15.87
C VAL A 42 -22.98 20.48 16.01
N LEU A 43 -22.26 19.93 17.00
CA LEU A 43 -20.81 20.11 17.13
C LEU A 43 -20.07 19.53 15.93
N LEU A 44 -20.38 18.29 15.55
CA LEU A 44 -19.75 17.62 14.40
C LEU A 44 -20.05 18.35 13.09
N ALA A 45 -21.31 18.76 12.87
CA ALA A 45 -21.70 19.56 11.71
C ALA A 45 -21.00 20.93 11.69
N SER A 46 -20.81 21.58 12.85
CA SER A 46 -20.07 22.86 12.95
C SER A 46 -18.59 22.69 12.65
N VAL A 47 -17.94 21.67 13.23
CA VAL A 47 -16.53 21.34 12.96
C VAL A 47 -16.32 21.00 11.48
N LEU A 48 -17.22 20.26 10.85
CA LEU A 48 -17.17 20.00 9.41
C LEU A 48 -17.45 21.27 8.58
N TYR A 49 -18.43 22.10 8.94
CA TYR A 49 -18.82 23.28 8.16
C TYR A 49 -17.76 24.39 8.17
N TYR A 50 -17.24 24.73 9.36
CA TYR A 50 -16.18 25.72 9.50
C TYR A 50 -14.81 25.13 9.15
N GLY A 51 -14.50 23.93 9.67
CA GLY A 51 -13.19 23.31 9.55
C GLY A 51 -12.90 22.59 8.24
N ARG A 52 -13.89 22.37 7.35
CA ARG A 52 -13.68 21.70 6.03
C ARG A 52 -12.44 22.19 5.29
N ASN A 53 -12.23 23.50 5.22
CA ASN A 53 -11.15 24.09 4.45
C ASN A 53 -9.77 23.70 5.01
N ASP A 54 -9.63 23.67 6.33
CA ASP A 54 -8.36 23.35 6.99
C ASP A 54 -8.16 21.84 7.12
N LEU A 55 -9.24 21.06 7.30
CA LEU A 55 -9.20 19.60 7.17
C LEU A 55 -8.74 19.18 5.77
N PHE A 56 -9.24 19.82 4.70
CA PHE A 56 -8.76 19.56 3.34
C PHE A 56 -7.30 20.00 3.12
N LYS A 57 -6.82 21.08 3.75
CA LYS A 57 -5.38 21.45 3.74
C LYS A 57 -4.53 20.38 4.42
N LEU A 58 -4.91 19.91 5.62
CA LEU A 58 -4.19 18.86 6.33
C LEU A 58 -4.15 17.56 5.52
N ILE A 59 -5.29 17.12 4.97
CA ILE A 59 -5.38 15.93 4.11
C ILE A 59 -4.50 16.09 2.86
N ARG A 60 -4.45 17.28 2.24
CA ARG A 60 -3.57 17.55 1.10
C ARG A 60 -2.10 17.50 1.48
N THR A 61 -1.72 18.05 2.64
CA THR A 61 -0.33 18.07 3.14
C THR A 61 0.16 16.67 3.51
N ILE A 62 -0.69 15.87 4.18
CA ILE A 62 -0.40 14.46 4.49
C ILE A 62 -0.27 13.64 3.20
N LYS A 63 -1.07 13.95 2.16
CA LYS A 63 -0.93 13.33 0.84
C LYS A 63 0.38 13.72 0.15
N SER A 64 0.75 15.01 0.10
CA SER A 64 1.99 15.43 -0.57
C SER A 64 3.22 14.84 0.09
N ILE A 65 3.33 14.88 1.43
CA ILE A 65 4.44 14.23 2.17
C ILE A 65 4.49 12.71 1.91
N LYS A 66 3.33 12.07 1.71
CA LYS A 66 3.25 10.64 1.38
C LYS A 66 3.65 10.34 -0.07
N TYR A 67 3.46 11.27 -1.02
CA TYR A 67 3.90 11.11 -2.41
C TYR A 67 5.41 11.37 -2.51
N ASP A 68 5.88 12.51 -2.01
CA ASP A 68 7.29 12.91 -1.84
C ASP A 68 8.15 11.79 -1.22
N LYS A 69 7.69 11.16 -0.13
CA LYS A 69 8.37 9.99 0.45
C LYS A 69 8.44 8.77 -0.50
N PHE A 70 7.43 8.55 -1.35
CA PHE A 70 7.45 7.45 -2.32
C PHE A 70 8.24 7.76 -3.58
N GLU A 71 8.44 9.04 -3.91
CA GLU A 71 9.35 9.51 -4.95
C GLU A 71 10.78 9.17 -4.49
N MET A 72 11.22 9.71 -3.34
CA MET A 72 12.50 9.38 -2.72
C MET A 72 12.75 7.86 -2.55
N MET A 73 11.76 7.10 -2.05
CA MET A 73 11.91 5.63 -1.90
C MET A 73 12.01 4.88 -3.23
N PHE A 74 11.47 5.42 -4.33
CA PHE A 74 11.63 4.83 -5.66
C PHE A 74 13.02 5.16 -6.23
N GLU A 75 13.49 6.39 -6.08
CA GLU A 75 14.82 6.82 -6.54
C GLU A 75 15.94 6.07 -5.80
N GLU A 76 15.85 5.98 -4.46
CA GLU A 76 16.79 5.25 -3.59
C GLU A 76 16.90 3.78 -4.01
N GLN A 77 15.78 3.08 -4.12
CA GLN A 77 15.75 1.66 -4.49
C GLN A 77 16.11 1.40 -5.95
N ALA A 78 15.84 2.34 -6.87
CA ALA A 78 16.29 2.22 -8.27
C ALA A 78 17.80 2.41 -8.41
N ALA A 79 18.40 3.32 -7.63
CA ALA A 79 19.86 3.49 -7.58
C ALA A 79 20.55 2.30 -6.89
N GLU A 80 19.98 1.77 -5.80
CA GLU A 80 20.45 0.55 -5.13
C GLU A 80 20.44 -0.66 -6.09
N ALA A 81 19.32 -0.87 -6.79
CA ALA A 81 19.18 -1.92 -7.81
C ALA A 81 20.21 -1.81 -8.95
N ALA A 82 20.57 -0.58 -9.38
CA ALA A 82 21.60 -0.39 -10.39
C ALA A 82 23.00 -0.76 -9.87
N GLY A 83 23.29 -0.44 -8.60
CA GLY A 83 24.51 -0.89 -7.92
C GLY A 83 24.58 -2.41 -7.77
N GLU A 84 23.48 -3.08 -7.40
CA GLU A 84 23.38 -4.55 -7.39
C GLU A 84 23.64 -5.13 -8.81
N ALA A 85 23.07 -4.50 -9.84
CA ALA A 85 23.18 -4.93 -11.22
C ALA A 85 24.59 -4.86 -11.81
N GLU A 86 25.36 -3.79 -11.51
CA GLU A 86 26.76 -3.66 -11.94
C GLU A 86 27.65 -4.79 -11.39
N ASN A 87 27.43 -5.18 -10.13
CA ASN A 87 28.12 -6.30 -9.50
C ASN A 87 27.74 -7.66 -10.13
N ILE A 88 26.50 -7.78 -10.60
CA ILE A 88 25.94 -9.01 -11.20
C ILE A 88 26.35 -9.21 -12.68
N SER A 89 26.47 -8.12 -13.46
CA SER A 89 26.80 -8.18 -14.90
C SER A 89 28.30 -7.98 -15.21
N GLY A 90 29.05 -7.36 -14.31
CA GLY A 90 30.50 -7.16 -14.46
C GLY A 90 30.87 -5.94 -15.32
N LYS A 91 30.66 -4.75 -14.74
CA LYS A 91 30.83 -3.39 -15.32
C LYS A 91 29.68 -2.93 -16.24
N GLU A 92 29.58 -1.60 -16.31
CA GLU A 92 28.80 -0.81 -17.25
C GLU A 92 29.11 -1.21 -18.71
N LYS A 93 28.26 -2.07 -19.28
CA LYS A 93 28.16 -2.31 -20.73
C LYS A 93 27.56 -1.05 -21.37
N ASP A 94 27.95 -0.72 -22.61
CA ASP A 94 27.32 0.38 -23.36
C ASP A 94 25.90 -0.04 -23.78
N ASN A 95 24.95 0.23 -22.88
CA ASN A 95 23.55 -0.08 -23.05
C ASN A 95 22.86 0.80 -24.11
N SER A 96 23.53 1.77 -24.75
CA SER A 96 22.90 2.75 -25.65
C SER A 96 22.18 2.12 -26.86
N GLU A 97 22.59 0.93 -27.29
CA GLU A 97 21.86 0.15 -28.30
C GLU A 97 20.62 -0.54 -27.71
N ARG A 98 20.77 -1.29 -26.59
CA ARG A 98 19.64 -1.91 -25.86
C ARG A 98 18.57 -0.86 -25.50
N TYR A 99 18.99 0.35 -25.10
CA TYR A 99 18.11 1.46 -24.73
C TYR A 99 17.13 1.88 -25.83
N LYS A 100 17.42 1.65 -27.12
CA LYS A 100 16.50 1.94 -28.22
C LYS A 100 15.16 1.18 -28.09
N ASP A 101 15.17 0.04 -27.40
CA ASP A 101 13.99 -0.77 -27.11
C ASP A 101 13.23 -0.31 -25.84
N PHE A 102 13.80 0.61 -25.06
CA PHE A 102 13.33 1.01 -23.73
C PHE A 102 13.06 2.52 -23.56
N VAL A 103 13.55 3.37 -24.46
CA VAL A 103 13.28 4.83 -24.43
C VAL A 103 11.87 5.11 -24.92
N PHE A 104 10.94 5.31 -23.98
CA PHE A 104 9.56 5.74 -24.22
C PHE A 104 9.37 7.23 -23.91
N LEU A 105 8.16 7.76 -24.17
CA LEU A 105 7.87 9.18 -23.96
C LEU A 105 7.78 9.55 -22.47
N SER A 106 7.70 8.58 -21.56
CA SER A 106 7.62 8.82 -20.11
C SER A 106 8.51 7.86 -19.27
N PRO A 107 8.95 8.31 -18.08
CA PRO A 107 9.63 7.46 -17.10
C PRO A 107 8.81 6.23 -16.68
N TYR A 108 7.49 6.40 -16.53
CA TYR A 108 6.57 5.32 -16.16
C TYR A 108 6.51 4.21 -17.23
N GLU A 109 6.41 4.57 -18.51
CA GLU A 109 6.44 3.59 -19.61
C GLU A 109 7.80 2.88 -19.66
N THR A 110 8.89 3.62 -19.46
CA THR A 110 10.26 3.08 -19.42
C THR A 110 10.40 2.00 -18.34
N VAL A 111 9.96 2.27 -17.10
CA VAL A 111 9.94 1.28 -16.00
C VAL A 111 9.06 0.07 -16.35
N MET A 112 7.84 0.30 -16.83
CA MET A 112 6.89 -0.79 -17.12
C MET A 112 7.38 -1.71 -18.25
N LYS A 113 7.85 -1.13 -19.35
CA LYS A 113 8.31 -1.84 -20.54
C LYS A 113 9.63 -2.57 -20.33
N SER A 114 10.54 -1.99 -19.55
CA SER A 114 11.77 -2.66 -19.12
C SER A 114 11.43 -3.95 -18.39
N TYR A 115 10.60 -3.87 -17.35
CA TYR A 115 10.20 -5.05 -16.57
C TYR A 115 9.43 -6.09 -17.39
N MET A 116 8.58 -5.70 -18.33
CA MET A 116 7.91 -6.64 -19.24
C MET A 116 8.91 -7.48 -20.04
N LYS A 117 9.93 -6.85 -20.62
CA LYS A 117 10.96 -7.55 -21.41
C LYS A 117 11.88 -8.42 -20.55
N LEU A 118 12.02 -8.11 -19.25
CA LEU A 118 12.64 -9.02 -18.27
C LEU A 118 11.77 -10.25 -17.99
N GLU A 119 10.45 -10.10 -17.80
CA GLU A 119 9.55 -11.27 -17.68
C GLU A 119 9.56 -12.13 -18.95
N ASP A 120 9.66 -11.53 -20.13
CA ASP A 120 9.82 -12.26 -21.40
C ASP A 120 11.19 -12.95 -21.52
N SER A 121 12.28 -12.30 -21.10
CA SER A 121 13.61 -12.94 -21.07
C SER A 121 13.67 -14.11 -20.08
N LEU A 122 13.11 -13.95 -18.87
CA LEU A 122 12.94 -15.03 -17.89
C LEU A 122 12.15 -16.21 -18.47
N ARG A 123 11.05 -15.93 -19.18
CA ARG A 123 10.22 -16.95 -19.83
C ARG A 123 11.00 -17.71 -20.90
N ASN A 124 11.77 -16.98 -21.72
CA ASN A 124 12.62 -17.56 -22.75
C ASN A 124 13.79 -18.37 -22.17
N ALA A 125 14.44 -17.92 -21.11
CA ALA A 125 15.51 -18.64 -20.42
C ALA A 125 15.00 -19.96 -19.80
N VAL A 126 13.87 -19.91 -19.07
CA VAL A 126 13.22 -21.13 -18.56
C VAL A 126 12.82 -22.05 -19.72
N ARG A 127 12.27 -21.50 -20.82
CA ARG A 127 11.90 -22.29 -22.00
C ARG A 127 13.10 -23.03 -22.60
N ARG A 128 14.21 -22.34 -22.88
CA ARG A 128 15.44 -22.97 -23.40
C ARG A 128 15.89 -24.13 -22.51
N LYS A 129 15.82 -23.98 -21.19
CA LYS A 129 16.22 -25.00 -20.21
C LYS A 129 15.20 -26.12 -19.99
N VAL A 130 13.92 -25.92 -20.37
CA VAL A 130 12.93 -27.00 -20.50
C VAL A 130 13.16 -27.78 -21.80
N ASP A 131 13.41 -27.09 -22.91
CA ASP A 131 13.67 -27.68 -24.23
C ASP A 131 15.00 -28.48 -24.25
N ASP A 132 15.99 -28.06 -23.45
CA ASP A 132 17.27 -28.72 -23.15
C ASP A 132 17.17 -29.82 -22.06
N GLY A 133 16.00 -30.01 -21.43
CA GLY A 133 15.78 -31.03 -20.40
C GLY A 133 16.38 -30.71 -19.01
N THR A 134 17.12 -29.61 -18.85
CA THR A 134 17.65 -29.11 -17.58
C THR A 134 16.55 -28.80 -16.54
N ILE A 135 15.34 -28.41 -16.97
CA ILE A 135 14.19 -28.11 -16.10
C ILE A 135 13.03 -29.06 -16.41
N GLU A 136 12.81 -30.05 -15.55
CA GLU A 136 11.60 -30.87 -15.60
C GLU A 136 10.38 -30.09 -15.08
N LEU A 137 9.35 -29.98 -15.94
CA LEU A 137 8.03 -29.45 -15.58
C LEU A 137 6.99 -30.59 -15.47
N PRO A 138 5.95 -30.48 -14.61
CA PRO A 138 4.94 -31.53 -14.48
C PRO A 138 3.90 -31.53 -15.62
N SER A 139 3.97 -32.57 -16.45
CA SER A 139 3.06 -33.12 -17.49
C SER A 139 2.20 -32.22 -18.41
N HIS A 140 2.35 -32.48 -19.73
CA HIS A 140 1.50 -32.22 -20.91
C HIS A 140 0.90 -30.82 -21.16
N SER A 141 1.04 -29.89 -20.21
CA SER A 141 0.53 -28.52 -20.30
C SER A 141 1.64 -27.46 -20.26
N HIS A 142 2.90 -27.91 -20.37
CA HIS A 142 4.12 -27.15 -20.06
C HIS A 142 4.16 -25.77 -20.70
N LEU A 143 4.00 -25.66 -22.02
CA LEU A 143 4.09 -24.38 -22.75
C LEU A 143 2.99 -23.41 -22.33
N ILE A 144 1.72 -23.85 -22.31
CA ILE A 144 0.58 -23.00 -21.92
C ILE A 144 0.70 -22.56 -20.44
N ARG A 145 1.20 -23.45 -19.57
CA ARG A 145 1.53 -23.11 -18.17
C ARG A 145 2.72 -22.17 -18.04
N LEU A 146 3.69 -22.23 -18.95
CA LEU A 146 4.85 -21.34 -18.95
C LEU A 146 4.46 -19.93 -19.39
N GLU A 147 3.67 -19.78 -20.47
CA GLU A 147 3.13 -18.49 -20.92
C GLU A 147 2.27 -17.79 -19.84
N THR A 148 1.50 -18.57 -19.08
CA THR A 148 0.66 -18.04 -17.99
C THR A 148 1.39 -17.89 -16.65
N MET A 149 2.69 -18.18 -16.59
CA MET A 149 3.48 -18.09 -15.36
C MET A 149 4.00 -16.66 -15.11
N HIS A 150 3.83 -16.17 -13.88
CA HIS A 150 4.39 -14.89 -13.41
C HIS A 150 5.90 -15.00 -13.14
N GLY A 151 6.65 -13.92 -13.39
CA GLY A 151 8.12 -13.83 -13.24
C GLY A 151 8.65 -14.37 -11.91
N ALA A 152 8.00 -14.07 -10.78
CA ALA A 152 8.43 -14.59 -9.47
C ALA A 152 8.42 -16.14 -9.35
N THR A 153 7.62 -16.83 -10.15
CA THR A 153 7.62 -18.31 -10.22
C THR A 153 8.66 -18.82 -11.21
N LEU A 154 8.88 -18.14 -12.34
CA LEU A 154 9.96 -18.43 -13.29
C LEU A 154 11.34 -18.29 -12.61
N MET A 155 11.55 -17.17 -11.90
CA MET A 155 12.72 -16.88 -11.08
C MET A 155 12.98 -18.00 -10.06
N ARG A 156 11.93 -18.47 -9.38
CA ARG A 156 12.01 -19.56 -8.41
C ARG A 156 12.38 -20.90 -9.03
N LEU A 157 12.04 -21.16 -10.30
CA LEU A 157 12.49 -22.36 -11.01
C LEU A 157 13.99 -22.28 -11.28
N LEU A 158 14.47 -21.20 -11.91
CA LEU A 158 15.89 -20.98 -12.22
C LEU A 158 16.78 -21.07 -10.97
N TYR A 159 16.35 -20.45 -9.86
CA TYR A 159 17.08 -20.49 -8.59
C TYR A 159 17.13 -21.91 -8.00
N LYS A 160 16.02 -22.66 -8.09
CA LYS A 160 15.98 -24.06 -7.60
C LYS A 160 16.84 -25.02 -8.40
N THR A 161 17.10 -24.74 -9.67
CA THR A 161 18.02 -25.53 -10.52
C THR A 161 19.45 -25.01 -10.50
N GLY A 162 19.76 -24.01 -9.67
CA GLY A 162 21.11 -23.47 -9.50
C GLY A 162 21.65 -22.71 -10.73
N LEU A 163 20.78 -22.32 -11.65
CA LEU A 163 21.15 -21.57 -12.87
C LEU A 163 21.44 -20.08 -12.58
N VAL A 164 20.98 -19.60 -11.42
CA VAL A 164 21.08 -18.22 -10.96
C VAL A 164 21.33 -18.22 -9.45
N ASP A 165 22.14 -17.27 -9.00
CA ASP A 165 22.49 -17.05 -7.61
C ASP A 165 21.38 -16.34 -6.79
N VAL A 166 21.64 -16.17 -5.50
CA VAL A 166 20.72 -15.51 -4.56
C VAL A 166 20.60 -14.01 -4.82
N ASP A 167 21.68 -13.38 -5.30
CA ASP A 167 21.76 -11.93 -5.52
C ASP A 167 20.93 -11.53 -6.74
N PHE A 168 21.02 -12.30 -7.83
CA PHE A 168 20.13 -12.20 -8.99
C PHE A 168 18.65 -12.35 -8.60
N ALA A 169 18.34 -13.32 -7.73
CA ALA A 169 16.97 -13.55 -7.27
C ALA A 169 16.46 -12.42 -6.35
N ALA A 170 17.33 -11.77 -5.59
CA ALA A 170 17.03 -10.59 -4.77
C ALA A 170 16.78 -9.35 -5.65
N LEU A 171 17.69 -9.03 -6.57
CA LEU A 171 17.55 -7.90 -7.50
C LEU A 171 16.28 -8.02 -8.36
N HIS A 172 15.94 -9.23 -8.82
CA HIS A 172 14.65 -9.46 -9.50
C HIS A 172 13.45 -9.10 -8.60
N ASP A 173 13.47 -9.45 -7.30
CA ASP A 173 12.36 -9.09 -6.41
C ASP A 173 12.33 -7.58 -6.09
N ASN A 174 13.49 -6.93 -5.95
CA ASN A 174 13.62 -5.48 -5.83
C ASN A 174 12.96 -4.77 -7.03
N LEU A 175 13.31 -5.16 -8.26
CA LEU A 175 12.69 -4.63 -9.48
C LEU A 175 11.19 -4.95 -9.59
N ARG A 176 10.76 -6.16 -9.18
CA ARG A 176 9.35 -6.53 -9.11
C ARG A 176 8.58 -5.62 -8.14
N ASN A 177 9.17 -5.30 -6.99
CA ASN A 177 8.57 -4.45 -5.97
C ASN A 177 8.52 -2.97 -6.42
N LEU A 178 9.56 -2.47 -7.10
CA LEU A 178 9.58 -1.16 -7.77
C LEU A 178 8.51 -1.05 -8.87
N ARG A 179 8.40 -2.04 -9.77
CA ARG A 179 7.35 -2.08 -10.81
C ARG A 179 5.94 -2.19 -10.23
N ASN A 180 5.78 -2.86 -9.09
CA ASN A 180 4.53 -2.83 -8.32
C ASN A 180 4.27 -1.44 -7.72
N MET A 181 5.31 -0.74 -7.24
CA MET A 181 5.18 0.61 -6.68
C MET A 181 4.69 1.62 -7.72
N ALA A 182 5.30 1.62 -8.91
CA ALA A 182 4.87 2.40 -10.07
C ALA A 182 3.44 2.06 -10.50
N ALA A 183 3.11 0.76 -10.62
CA ALA A 183 1.78 0.31 -11.06
C ALA A 183 0.64 0.73 -10.10
N HIS A 184 0.86 0.74 -8.79
CA HIS A 184 -0.19 0.92 -7.79
C HIS A 184 -0.37 2.36 -7.27
N LYS A 185 0.42 3.33 -7.75
CA LYS A 185 0.35 4.72 -7.29
C LYS A 185 0.41 5.67 -8.50
N HIS A 186 -0.72 6.24 -8.91
CA HIS A 186 -0.79 7.13 -10.07
C HIS A 186 -0.59 8.62 -9.73
N ASN A 187 -0.02 8.92 -8.55
CA ASN A 187 0.01 10.25 -7.93
C ASN A 187 1.38 10.62 -7.37
N PHE A 188 2.44 9.97 -7.83
CA PHE A 188 3.83 10.29 -7.51
C PHE A 188 4.61 10.33 -8.84
N GLU A 189 5.59 11.22 -8.95
CA GLU A 189 6.38 11.36 -10.17
C GLU A 189 7.62 10.45 -10.13
N ILE A 190 7.92 9.77 -11.23
CA ILE A 190 9.15 8.97 -11.39
C ILE A 190 10.12 9.82 -12.18
N SER A 191 11.31 10.11 -11.64
CA SER A 191 12.33 10.86 -12.34
C SER A 191 12.92 10.07 -13.51
N GLN A 192 13.45 10.80 -14.51
CA GLN A 192 14.11 10.17 -15.66
C GLN A 192 15.31 9.32 -15.23
N ASP A 193 16.09 9.79 -14.24
CA ASP A 193 17.27 9.08 -13.76
C ASP A 193 16.90 7.80 -13.00
N ALA A 194 15.84 7.80 -12.18
CA ALA A 194 15.37 6.58 -11.54
C ALA A 194 14.77 5.57 -12.54
N ALA A 195 14.08 6.05 -13.59
CA ALA A 195 13.64 5.18 -14.67
C ALA A 195 14.81 4.64 -15.52
N LYS A 196 15.88 5.42 -15.71
CA LYS A 196 17.13 4.96 -16.34
C LYS A 196 17.79 3.87 -15.50
N ASN A 197 18.02 4.12 -14.21
CA ASN A 197 18.65 3.16 -13.29
C ASN A 197 17.86 1.84 -13.22
N PHE A 198 16.53 1.91 -13.20
CA PHE A 198 15.66 0.73 -13.30
C PHE A 198 15.85 -0.02 -14.63
N ALA A 199 15.98 0.70 -15.75
CA ALA A 199 16.21 0.09 -17.07
C ALA A 199 17.61 -0.54 -17.18
N ASP A 200 18.68 0.12 -16.71
CA ASP A 200 20.03 -0.46 -16.65
C ASP A 200 20.04 -1.75 -15.82
N SER A 201 19.40 -1.73 -14.63
CA SER A 201 19.22 -2.91 -13.77
C SER A 201 18.50 -4.05 -14.49
N THR A 202 17.47 -3.72 -15.26
CA THR A 202 16.69 -4.66 -16.07
C THR A 202 17.55 -5.25 -17.19
N ILE A 203 18.31 -4.43 -17.91
CA ILE A 203 19.18 -4.86 -19.02
C ILE A 203 20.28 -5.80 -18.51
N ALA A 204 20.91 -5.48 -17.38
CA ALA A 204 21.92 -6.34 -16.74
C ALA A 204 21.39 -7.75 -16.40
N LEU A 205 20.16 -7.85 -15.88
CA LEU A 205 19.50 -9.15 -15.66
C LEU A 205 19.14 -9.86 -16.97
N ILE A 206 18.67 -9.12 -17.99
CA ILE A 206 18.36 -9.68 -19.32
C ILE A 206 19.60 -10.28 -19.97
N ASP A 207 20.73 -9.56 -19.94
CA ASP A 207 22.02 -10.02 -20.47
C ASP A 207 22.45 -11.34 -19.80
N LYS A 208 22.48 -11.40 -18.47
CA LYS A 208 22.83 -12.62 -17.72
C LYS A 208 21.81 -13.75 -17.91
N LEU A 209 20.56 -13.45 -18.29
CA LEU A 209 19.58 -14.46 -18.72
C LEU A 209 19.74 -14.90 -20.18
N GLU A 210 20.37 -14.12 -21.05
CA GLU A 210 20.72 -14.53 -22.42
C GLU A 210 21.99 -15.41 -22.43
N GLU A 211 22.88 -15.23 -21.45
CA GLU A 211 24.09 -16.04 -21.22
C GLU A 211 23.83 -17.46 -20.65
N ILE A 212 22.58 -17.79 -20.26
CA ILE A 212 22.16 -19.08 -19.63
C ILE A 212 21.49 -20.05 -20.61
#